data_AF-A0A7W0KUP5-F1
#
_entry.id   AF-A0A7W0KUP5-F1
#
_cell.length_a   1.000
_cell.length_b   1.000
_cell.length_c   1.000
_cell.angle_alpha   90.00
_cell.angle_beta   90.00
_cell.angle_gamma   90.00
#
_symmetry.space_group_name_H-M   'P 1'
#
loop_
_entity.id
_entity.type
_entity.pdbx_description
1 polymer ?
#
loop_
_entity_poly.entity_id
_entity_poly.type
_entity_poly.pdbx_seq_one_letter_code
_entity_poly.pdbx_strand_id
1 'polypeptide(L)'
;AHRWRHRDGTIAHHLEALEACDVVPIYGIPCTGLARTLTDLGSVCGDPLVVRRALTDARRRGTSLRWVQSTAERLHRPGQRGSGTLLRQLAAIPCEGRVPDSWFGELLALCIADVKLGRVVPQYEIRRADGRFVARTDIGLPAVRLGLEARSRRWRREL
;
A
#
# COMPACT_ATOMS: atom_id res chain seq x y z
N ALA A 1 19.03 17.11 -6.90
CA ALA A 1 18.07 17.17 -8.02
C ALA A 1 18.10 18.58 -8.60
N HIS A 2 18.56 18.72 -9.84
CA HIS A 2 18.53 20.01 -10.53
C HIS A 2 17.13 20.25 -11.09
N ARG A 3 16.60 21.44 -10.86
CA ARG A 3 15.27 21.86 -11.32
C ARG A 3 15.44 22.79 -12.50
N TRP A 4 15.09 22.32 -13.69
CA TRP A 4 15.10 23.13 -14.90
C TRP A 4 13.69 23.69 -15.12
N ARG A 5 13.59 25.00 -15.34
CA ARG A 5 12.34 25.63 -15.76
C ARG A 5 12.46 25.97 -17.23
N HIS A 6 11.60 25.38 -18.05
CA HIS A 6 11.49 25.68 -19.46
C HIS A 6 10.63 26.95 -19.65
N ARG A 7 10.78 27.62 -20.80
CA ARG A 7 10.10 28.90 -21.10
C ARG A 7 8.58 28.78 -21.19
N ASP A 8 8.07 27.56 -21.42
CA ASP A 8 6.65 27.21 -21.48
C ASP A 8 6.03 26.93 -20.10
N GLY A 9 6.81 27.05 -19.01
CA GLY A 9 6.36 26.76 -17.65
C GLY A 9 6.58 25.30 -17.21
N THR A 10 7.09 24.43 -18.09
CA THR A 10 7.44 23.05 -17.75
C THR A 10 8.58 23.03 -16.73
N ILE A 11 8.40 22.28 -15.64
CA ILE A 11 9.44 22.07 -14.61
C ILE A 11 9.99 20.65 -14.77
N ALA A 12 11.24 20.53 -15.23
CA ALA A 12 11.94 19.26 -15.30
C ALA A 12 12.77 19.04 -14.03
N HIS A 13 12.53 17.91 -13.36
CA HIS A 13 13.33 17.44 -12.24
C HIS A 13 14.32 16.40 -12.78
N HIS A 14 15.61 16.74 -12.80
CA HIS A 14 16.63 15.79 -13.21
C HIS A 14 17.02 14.92 -12.00
N LEU A 15 16.66 13.65 -12.08
CA LEU A 15 17.20 12.58 -11.25
C LEU A 15 18.53 12.15 -11.90
N GLU A 16 19.59 11.99 -11.10
CA GLU A 16 20.78 11.29 -11.56
C GLU A 16 20.40 9.89 -12.08
N ALA A 17 21.10 9.46 -13.12
CA ALA A 17 20.74 8.38 -14.06
C ALA A 17 19.83 7.28 -13.47
N LEU A 18 18.66 7.11 -14.09
CA LEU A 18 17.83 5.92 -13.93
C LEU A 18 18.62 4.72 -14.45
N GLU A 19 18.92 3.77 -13.57
CA GLU A 19 19.54 2.50 -13.97
C GLU A 19 18.60 1.74 -14.91
N ALA A 20 19.15 1.00 -15.87
CA ALA A 20 18.35 0.26 -16.86
C ALA A 20 17.36 -0.72 -16.21
N CYS A 21 17.69 -1.26 -15.03
CA CYS A 21 16.80 -2.15 -14.26
C CYS A 21 15.56 -1.45 -13.69
N ASP A 22 15.58 -0.12 -13.59
CA ASP A 22 14.48 0.71 -13.11
C ASP A 22 13.61 1.25 -14.25
N VAL A 23 13.96 1.00 -15.51
CA VAL A 23 13.25 1.50 -16.69
C VAL A 23 12.40 0.40 -17.31
N VAL A 24 11.10 0.66 -17.44
CA VAL A 24 10.14 -0.24 -18.09
C VAL A 24 9.42 0.55 -19.19
N PRO A 25 9.43 0.08 -20.45
CA PRO A 25 8.70 0.74 -21.52
C PRO A 25 7.19 0.49 -21.37
N ILE A 26 6.41 1.56 -21.35
CA ILE A 26 4.94 1.52 -21.39
C ILE A 26 4.50 2.22 -22.68
N TYR A 27 3.94 1.47 -23.63
CA TYR A 27 3.60 1.97 -24.97
C TYR A 27 4.76 2.67 -25.69
N GLY A 28 5.99 2.16 -25.51
CA GLY A 28 7.21 2.73 -26.10
C GLY A 28 7.78 3.94 -25.34
N ILE A 29 7.13 4.39 -24.27
CA ILE A 29 7.61 5.48 -23.41
C ILE A 29 8.40 4.89 -22.25
N PRO A 30 9.67 5.29 -22.02
CA PRO A 30 10.43 4.83 -20.87
C PRO A 30 9.79 5.39 -19.59
N CYS A 31 9.32 4.48 -18.73
CA CYS A 31 8.73 4.81 -17.43
C CYS A 31 9.54 4.14 -16.31
N THR A 32 9.32 4.60 -15.08
CA THR A 32 9.83 3.90 -13.91
C THR A 32 9.10 2.57 -13.73
N GLY A 33 9.86 1.50 -13.45
CA GLY A 33 9.30 0.21 -13.05
C GLY A 33 8.50 0.30 -11.75
N LEU A 34 7.73 -0.74 -11.43
CA LEU A 34 6.82 -0.72 -10.30
C LEU A 34 7.53 -0.48 -8.94
N ALA A 35 8.61 -1.21 -8.65
CA ALA A 35 9.37 -1.04 -7.40
C ALA A 35 10.00 0.35 -7.28
N ARG A 36 10.55 0.87 -8.39
CA ARG A 36 11.08 2.23 -8.48
C ARG A 36 9.99 3.27 -8.22
N THR A 37 8.84 3.12 -8.88
CA THR A 37 7.68 4.01 -8.72
C THR A 37 7.21 4.05 -7.26
N LEU A 38 7.11 2.88 -6.60
CA LEU A 38 6.76 2.81 -5.17
C LEU A 38 7.76 3.54 -4.29
N THR A 39 9.05 3.48 -4.61
CA THR A 39 10.12 4.15 -3.86
C THR A 39 10.04 5.66 -4.04
N ASP A 40 9.79 6.13 -5.26
CA ASP A 40 9.69 7.56 -5.59
C ASP A 40 8.39 8.19 -5.05
N LEU A 41 7.30 7.43 -4.93
CA LEU A 41 6.01 7.92 -4.40
C LEU A 41 6.14 8.61 -3.03
N GLY A 42 7.02 8.10 -2.16
CA GLY A 42 7.24 8.71 -0.84
C GLY A 42 7.85 10.12 -0.90
N SER A 43 8.57 10.44 -1.98
CA SER A 43 9.14 11.77 -2.22
C SER A 43 8.14 12.73 -2.88
N VAL A 44 7.15 12.19 -3.59
CA VAL A 44 6.19 12.98 -4.38
C VAL A 44 4.91 13.27 -3.61
N CYS A 45 4.33 12.26 -2.94
CA CYS A 45 2.98 12.38 -2.40
C CYS A 45 2.91 12.96 -0.99
N GLY A 46 4.03 13.01 -0.24
CA GLY A 46 4.12 13.54 1.13
C GLY A 46 3.35 12.75 2.20
N ASP A 47 2.18 12.20 1.85
CA ASP A 47 1.30 11.39 2.69
C ASP A 47 1.72 9.90 2.68
N PRO A 48 2.11 9.33 3.84
CA PRO A 48 2.43 7.91 3.97
C PRO A 48 1.28 6.97 3.61
N LEU A 49 0.01 7.38 3.76
CA LEU A 49 -1.14 6.54 3.42
C LEU A 49 -1.26 6.31 1.91
N VAL A 50 -0.82 7.27 1.09
CA VAL A 50 -0.77 7.08 -0.37
C VAL A 50 0.25 6.00 -0.74
N VAL A 51 1.43 6.04 -0.13
CA VAL A 51 2.47 5.00 -0.33
C VAL A 51 1.96 3.65 0.13
N ARG A 52 1.32 3.58 1.31
CA ARG A 52 0.75 2.35 1.85
C ARG A 52 -0.32 1.76 0.92
N ARG A 53 -1.24 2.61 0.43
CA ARG A 53 -2.28 2.19 -0.51
C ARG A 53 -1.70 1.60 -1.79
N ALA A 54 -0.68 2.24 -2.37
CA ALA A 54 -0.01 1.75 -3.57
C ALA A 54 0.72 0.42 -3.31
N LEU A 55 1.37 0.29 -2.15
CA LEU A 55 2.03 -0.95 -1.71
C LEU A 55 1.02 -2.09 -1.54
N THR A 56 -0.14 -1.84 -0.92
CA THR A 56 -1.20 -2.85 -0.78
C THR A 56 -1.75 -3.28 -2.13
N ASP A 57 -1.97 -2.35 -3.06
CA ASP A 57 -2.40 -2.67 -4.42
C ASP A 57 -1.36 -3.54 -5.15
N ALA A 58 -0.07 -3.22 -5.02
CA ALA A 58 1.02 -4.05 -5.55
C ALA A 58 1.04 -5.46 -4.94
N ARG A 59 0.83 -5.59 -3.62
CA ARG A 59 0.74 -6.87 -2.92
C ARG A 59 -0.43 -7.72 -3.42
N ARG A 60 -1.61 -7.10 -3.63
CA ARG A 60 -2.80 -7.79 -4.16
C ARG A 60 -2.56 -8.35 -5.57
N ARG A 61 -1.71 -7.69 -6.36
CA ARG A 61 -1.29 -8.16 -7.69
C ARG A 61 -0.16 -9.20 -7.65
N GLY A 62 0.25 -9.67 -6.47
CA GLY A 62 1.31 -10.68 -6.34
C GLY A 62 2.73 -10.14 -6.51
N THR A 63 2.94 -8.83 -6.35
CA THR A 63 4.29 -8.24 -6.45
C THR A 63 5.20 -8.81 -5.36
N SER A 64 6.43 -9.18 -5.73
CA SER A 64 7.47 -9.61 -4.79
C SER A 64 7.86 -8.48 -3.83
N LEU A 65 7.55 -8.63 -2.55
CA LEU A 65 7.96 -7.69 -1.50
C LEU A 65 9.47 -7.62 -1.35
N ARG A 66 10.17 -8.74 -1.53
CA ARG A 66 11.63 -8.79 -1.51
C ARG A 66 12.24 -7.89 -2.58
N TRP A 67 11.68 -7.90 -3.79
CA TRP A 67 12.13 -7.06 -4.89
C TRP A 67 11.85 -5.57 -4.65
N VAL A 68 10.69 -5.25 -4.09
CA VAL A 68 10.34 -3.87 -3.70
C VAL A 68 11.30 -3.38 -2.61
N GLN A 69 11.56 -4.20 -1.59
CA GLN A 69 12.48 -3.88 -0.51
C GLN A 69 13.91 -3.67 -1.01
N SER A 70 14.46 -4.61 -1.80
CA SER A 70 15.82 -4.49 -2.33
C SER A 70 16.00 -3.25 -3.22
N THR A 71 14.96 -2.89 -3.97
CA THR A 71 14.96 -1.67 -4.79
C THR A 71 14.97 -0.42 -3.91
N ALA A 72 14.12 -0.37 -2.88
CA ALA A 72 14.07 0.74 -1.95
C ALA A 72 15.39 0.91 -1.18
N GLU A 73 15.99 -0.19 -0.72
CA GLU A 73 17.28 -0.20 -0.03
C GLU A 73 18.42 0.29 -0.92
N ARG A 74 18.50 -0.20 -2.17
CA ARG A 74 19.51 0.26 -3.16
C ARG A 74 19.41 1.77 -3.41
N LEU A 75 18.19 2.30 -3.50
CA LEU A 75 17.95 3.71 -3.82
C LEU A 75 18.00 4.63 -2.59
N HIS A 76 17.90 4.08 -1.38
CA HIS A 76 17.84 4.86 -0.16
C HIS A 76 19.19 5.49 0.17
N ARG A 77 19.20 6.81 0.39
CA ARG A 77 20.34 7.53 0.96
C ARG A 77 20.01 8.01 2.38
N PRO A 78 20.96 8.01 3.32
CA PRO A 78 20.74 8.54 4.67
C PRO A 78 20.10 9.94 4.64
N GLY A 79 19.07 10.14 5.46
CA GLY A 79 18.31 11.39 5.53
C GLY A 79 17.20 11.57 4.48
N GLN A 80 17.06 10.66 3.51
CA GLN A 80 15.96 10.74 2.55
C GLN A 80 14.63 10.27 3.16
N ARG A 81 13.67 11.21 3.23
CA ARG A 81 12.33 10.92 3.75
C ARG A 81 11.53 9.96 2.85
N GLY A 82 11.62 10.12 1.53
CA GLY A 82 10.73 9.45 0.58
C GLY A 82 10.89 7.93 0.52
N SER A 83 12.09 7.44 0.17
CA SER A 83 12.43 6.02 0.20
C SER A 83 12.28 5.43 1.62
N GLY A 84 12.60 6.22 2.66
CA GLY A 84 12.37 5.85 4.05
C GLY A 84 10.89 5.61 4.40
N THR A 85 9.95 6.30 3.75
CA THR A 85 8.51 6.06 3.95
C THR A 85 8.11 4.68 3.44
N LEU A 86 8.56 4.27 2.26
CA LEU A 86 8.28 2.93 1.74
C LEU A 86 8.88 1.84 2.65
N LEU A 87 10.13 2.01 3.08
CA LEU A 87 10.81 1.07 3.99
C LEU A 87 10.04 0.89 5.31
N ARG A 88 9.53 1.99 5.90
CA ARG A 88 8.67 1.92 7.08
C ARG A 88 7.36 1.19 6.82
N GLN A 89 6.72 1.41 5.66
CA GLN A 89 5.49 0.70 5.32
C GLN A 89 5.73 -0.80 5.12
N LEU A 90 6.85 -1.19 4.51
CA LEU A 90 7.25 -2.59 4.37
C LEU A 90 7.45 -3.26 5.73
N ALA A 91 8.18 -2.60 6.63
CA ALA A 91 8.42 -3.10 7.99
C ALA A 91 7.14 -3.20 8.85
N ALA A 92 6.13 -2.38 8.55
CA ALA A 92 4.85 -2.41 9.24
C ALA A 92 3.87 -3.47 8.72
N ILE A 93 4.26 -4.26 7.70
CA ILE A 93 3.44 -5.39 7.23
C ILE A 93 3.54 -6.53 8.26
N PRO A 94 2.41 -7.04 8.79
CA PRO A 94 2.45 -8.19 9.69
C PRO A 94 3.00 -9.44 8.95
N CYS A 95 3.97 -10.14 9.55
CA CYS A 95 4.59 -11.34 8.97
C CYS A 95 3.59 -12.45 8.60
N GLU A 96 2.45 -12.53 9.29
CA GLU A 96 1.45 -13.61 9.17
C GLU A 96 0.12 -13.13 8.55
N GLY A 97 0.04 -11.87 8.11
CA GLY A 97 -1.23 -11.26 7.68
C GLY A 97 -1.58 -11.56 6.21
N ARG A 98 -2.79 -12.07 5.97
CA ARG A 98 -3.38 -12.08 4.61
C ARG A 98 -3.44 -10.65 4.06
N VAL A 99 -3.17 -10.49 2.76
CA VAL A 99 -3.31 -9.18 2.09
C VAL A 99 -4.80 -8.77 2.12
N PRO A 100 -5.15 -7.56 2.57
CA PRO A 100 -6.54 -7.09 2.56
C PRO A 100 -7.17 -7.14 1.16
N ASP A 101 -8.45 -7.53 1.07
CA ASP A 101 -9.17 -7.57 -0.22
C ASP A 101 -9.41 -6.18 -0.82
N SER A 102 -9.42 -5.14 0.02
CA SER A 102 -9.59 -3.75 -0.42
C SER A 102 -8.80 -2.78 0.44
N TRP A 103 -8.46 -1.63 -0.16
CA TRP A 103 -7.87 -0.50 0.57
C TRP A 103 -8.79 0.01 1.69
N PHE A 104 -10.11 -0.01 1.49
CA PHE A 104 -11.05 0.49 2.48
C PHE A 104 -11.08 -0.39 3.73
N GLY A 105 -11.02 -1.71 3.56
CA GLY A 105 -10.86 -2.65 4.67
C GLY A 105 -9.55 -2.43 5.42
N GLU A 106 -8.44 -2.17 4.72
CA GLU A 106 -7.18 -1.84 5.38
C GLU A 106 -7.24 -0.51 6.14
N LEU A 107 -7.81 0.53 5.55
CA LEU A 107 -7.96 1.83 6.20
C LEU A 107 -8.82 1.74 7.46
N LEU A 108 -9.93 0.99 7.40
CA LEU A 108 -10.77 0.75 8.56
C LEU A 108 -10.00 0.01 9.67
N ALA A 109 -9.21 -1.01 9.32
CA ALA A 109 -8.36 -1.72 10.26
C ALA A 109 -7.34 -0.80 10.94
N LEU A 110 -6.76 0.14 10.20
CA LEU A 110 -5.86 1.16 10.75
C LEU A 110 -6.57 2.12 11.71
N CYS A 111 -7.80 2.54 11.39
CA CYS A 111 -8.55 3.46 12.25
C CYS A 111 -8.98 2.83 13.58
N ILE A 112 -9.20 1.52 13.61
CA ILE A 112 -9.71 0.81 14.80
C ILE A 112 -8.63 0.00 15.52
N ALA A 113 -7.37 0.11 15.09
CA ALA A 113 -6.23 -0.52 15.75
C ALA A 113 -5.97 0.17 17.12
N ASP A 114 -6.80 -0.15 18.10
CA ASP A 114 -6.70 0.30 19.49
C ASP A 114 -6.54 -0.92 20.40
N VAL A 115 -5.59 -0.84 21.33
CA VAL A 115 -5.27 -1.92 22.27
C VAL A 115 -6.50 -2.36 23.10
N LYS A 116 -7.44 -1.44 23.34
CA LYS A 116 -8.66 -1.69 24.13
C LYS A 116 -9.72 -2.47 23.37
N LEU A 117 -9.70 -2.43 22.04
CA LEU A 117 -10.63 -3.19 21.19
C LEU A 117 -10.14 -4.63 20.94
N GLY A 118 -8.90 -4.93 21.34
CA GLY A 118 -8.30 -6.24 21.15
C GLY A 118 -7.87 -6.50 19.71
N ARG A 119 -7.78 -7.79 19.34
CA ARG A 119 -7.27 -8.19 18.03
C ARG A 119 -8.26 -7.85 16.91
N VAL A 120 -7.82 -7.02 15.96
CA VAL A 120 -8.48 -6.78 14.67
C VAL A 120 -8.18 -7.93 13.73
N VAL A 121 -9.21 -8.63 13.24
CA VAL A 121 -9.08 -9.77 12.32
C VAL A 121 -9.71 -9.43 10.97
N PRO A 122 -8.94 -9.26 9.89
CA PRO A 122 -9.48 -9.07 8.55
C PRO A 122 -10.25 -10.31 8.07
N GLN A 123 -11.30 -10.12 7.26
CA GLN A 123 -12.08 -11.19 6.63
C GLN A 123 -12.59 -12.25 7.63
N TYR A 124 -13.11 -11.79 8.77
CA TYR A 124 -13.46 -12.68 9.86
C TYR A 124 -14.68 -13.53 9.52
N GLU A 125 -14.49 -14.86 9.54
CA GLU A 125 -15.56 -15.82 9.29
C GLU A 125 -16.31 -16.15 10.59
N ILE A 126 -17.61 -15.93 10.57
CA ILE A 126 -18.53 -16.29 11.64
C ILE A 126 -19.06 -17.70 11.34
N ARG A 127 -18.82 -18.62 12.27
CA ARG A 127 -19.29 -20.00 12.22
C ARG A 127 -20.20 -20.31 13.40
N ARG A 128 -21.16 -21.22 13.20
CA ARG A 128 -21.94 -21.82 14.28
C ARG A 128 -21.09 -22.77 15.11
N ALA A 129 -21.62 -23.18 16.26
CA ALA A 129 -20.97 -24.15 17.15
C ALA A 129 -20.68 -25.50 16.45
N ASP A 130 -21.49 -25.87 15.45
CA ASP A 130 -21.29 -27.05 14.60
C ASP A 130 -20.26 -26.85 13.47
N GLY A 131 -19.58 -25.69 13.45
CA GLY A 131 -18.58 -25.33 12.42
C GLY A 131 -19.18 -24.80 11.12
N ARG A 132 -20.50 -24.79 10.96
CA ARG A 132 -21.16 -24.30 9.74
C ARG A 132 -20.92 -22.80 9.54
N PHE A 133 -20.51 -22.43 8.34
CA PHE A 133 -20.36 -21.03 7.94
C PHE A 133 -21.70 -20.27 8.02
N VAL A 134 -21.67 -19.07 8.58
CA VAL A 134 -22.83 -18.17 8.70
C VAL A 134 -22.64 -16.93 7.84
N ALA A 135 -21.54 -16.22 8.05
CA ALA A 135 -21.23 -14.96 7.38
C ALA A 135 -19.72 -14.70 7.43
N ARG A 136 -19.26 -13.76 6.61
CA ARG A 136 -17.89 -13.25 6.64
C ARG A 136 -17.93 -11.73 6.63
N THR A 137 -17.33 -11.10 7.63
CA THR A 137 -17.23 -9.64 7.71
C THR A 137 -15.89 -9.15 7.21
N ASP A 138 -15.82 -7.94 6.68
CA ASP A 138 -14.55 -7.33 6.26
C ASP A 138 -13.54 -7.26 7.40
N ILE A 139 -14.02 -6.98 8.62
CA ILE A 139 -13.23 -7.01 9.85
C ILE A 139 -14.05 -7.63 11.00
N GLY A 140 -13.41 -8.41 11.85
CA GLY A 140 -13.95 -8.88 13.13
C GLY A 140 -13.09 -8.45 14.32
N LEU A 141 -13.75 -8.16 15.43
CA LEU A 141 -13.17 -7.88 16.75
C LEU A 141 -13.76 -8.91 17.73
N PRO A 142 -13.18 -10.13 17.81
CA PRO A 142 -13.82 -11.24 18.53
C PRO A 142 -14.00 -10.98 20.03
N ALA A 143 -13.06 -10.25 20.65
CA ALA A 143 -13.08 -9.92 22.07
C ALA A 143 -14.35 -9.16 22.50
N VAL A 144 -14.92 -8.35 21.59
CA VAL A 144 -16.13 -7.55 21.83
C VAL A 144 -17.31 -8.00 20.96
N ARG A 145 -17.19 -9.16 20.28
CA ARG A 145 -18.21 -9.74 19.39
C ARG A 145 -18.74 -8.77 18.33
N LEU A 146 -17.87 -7.93 17.78
CA LEU A 146 -18.21 -6.93 16.78
C LEU A 146 -17.70 -7.34 15.39
N GLY A 147 -18.59 -7.34 14.40
CA GLY A 147 -18.25 -7.45 12.98
C GLY A 147 -18.48 -6.13 12.27
N LEU A 148 -17.54 -5.73 11.40
CA LEU A 148 -17.61 -4.48 10.63
C LEU A 148 -17.60 -4.79 9.13
N GLU A 149 -18.49 -4.12 8.40
CA GLU A 149 -18.63 -4.21 6.95
C GLU A 149 -18.26 -2.87 6.31
N ALA A 150 -17.21 -2.88 5.50
CA ALA A 150 -16.63 -1.71 4.89
C ALA A 150 -17.26 -1.49 3.51
N ARG A 151 -18.45 -0.87 3.48
CA ARG A 151 -19.16 -0.57 2.21
C ARG A 151 -18.81 0.80 1.63
N SER A 152 -18.06 0.80 0.53
CA SER A 152 -17.78 2.02 -0.23
C SER A 152 -18.97 2.46 -1.10
N ARG A 153 -19.27 3.77 -1.15
CA ARG A 153 -20.36 4.33 -1.99
C ARG A 153 -20.11 4.19 -3.50
N ARG A 154 -18.85 4.26 -3.95
CA ARG A 154 -18.43 4.24 -5.38
C ARG A 154 -18.70 2.91 -6.09
N TRP A 155 -18.76 1.80 -5.38
CA TRP A 155 -18.95 0.46 -5.94
C TRP A 155 -20.35 -0.12 -5.68
N ARG A 156 -21.32 0.73 -5.30
CA ARG A 156 -22.72 0.32 -5.15
C ARG A 156 -23.31 0.13 -6.56
N ARG A 157 -23.81 -1.08 -6.88
CA ARG A 157 -24.86 -1.21 -7.89
C ARG A 157 -26.15 -0.71 -7.23
N GLU A 158 -26.76 0.31 -7.80
CA GLU A 158 -28.14 0.66 -7.48
C GLU A 158 -28.99 -0.60 -7.73
N LEU A 159 -29.69 -1.04 -6.68
CA LEU A 159 -30.80 -1.98 -6.79
C LEU A 159 -32.08 -1.16 -6.77
#